data_AF-A0ABD3RI68-F1
#
_entry.id   AF-A0ABD3RI68-F1
#
_cell.length_a   1.000
_cell.length_b   1.000
_cell.length_c   1.000
_cell.angle_alpha   90.00
_cell.angle_beta   90.00
_cell.angle_gamma   90.00
#
_symmetry.space_group_name_H-M   'P 1'
#
loop_
_entity.id
_entity.type
_entity.pdbx_description
1 polymer ?
#
loop_
_entity_poly.entity_id
_entity_poly.type
_entity_poly.pdbx_seq_one_letter_code
_entity_poly.pdbx_strand_id
1 'polypeptide(L)' 'MAKSQILCMLIIAAIFSVGVLVPMADAKECYQVHFEILCGEQYTPKCLAFCKQRFGPSTTVQCQESVFIEGPYCVCNYVC' A
#
# COMPACT_ATOMS: atom_id res chain seq x y z
N MET A 1 0.35 -18.49 52.13
CA MET A 1 -0.07 -17.21 51.53
C MET A 1 0.73 -16.80 50.28
N ALA A 2 1.55 -17.69 49.68
CA ALA A 2 2.37 -17.37 48.50
C ALA A 2 1.73 -17.77 47.14
N LYS A 3 0.81 -18.75 47.13
CA LYS A 3 0.18 -19.25 45.89
C LYS A 3 -0.74 -18.24 45.20
N SER A 4 -1.38 -17.34 45.95
CA SER A 4 -2.31 -16.33 45.41
C SER A 4 -1.58 -15.21 44.64
N GLN A 5 -0.41 -14.80 45.13
CA GLN A 5 0.41 -13.74 44.53
C GLN A 5 1.00 -14.14 43.16
N ILE A 6 1.37 -15.42 43.02
CA ILE A 6 1.93 -15.97 41.77
C ILE A 6 0.86 -16.03 40.68
N LEU A 7 -0.39 -16.34 41.06
CA LEU A 7 -1.52 -16.38 40.12
C LEU A 7 -1.83 -14.99 39.55
N CYS A 8 -1.79 -13.94 40.38
CA CYS A 8 -2.02 -12.56 39.93
C CYS A 8 -0.94 -12.08 38.95
N MET A 9 0.34 -12.39 39.19
CA MET A 9 1.42 -12.02 38.27
C MET A 9 1.29 -12.69 36.90
N LEU A 10 0.86 -13.96 36.85
CA LEU A 10 0.63 -14.68 35.59
C LEU A 10 -0.52 -14.09 34.78
N ILE A 11 -1.58 -13.62 35.45
CA ILE A 11 -2.73 -12.98 34.78
C ILE A 11 -2.30 -11.63 34.16
N ILE A 12 -1.50 -10.83 34.87
CA ILE A 12 -1.01 -9.54 34.34
C ILE A 12 -0.09 -9.76 33.13
N ALA A 13 0.79 -10.77 33.16
CA ALA A 13 1.65 -11.12 32.03
C ALA A 13 0.83 -11.60 30.80
N ALA A 14 -0.24 -12.35 31.02
CA ALA A 14 -1.14 -12.79 29.95
C ALA A 14 -1.88 -11.62 29.27
N ILE A 15 -2.28 -10.59 30.04
CA ILE A 15 -2.95 -9.39 29.49
C ILE A 15 -1.98 -8.56 28.63
N PHE A 16 -0.71 -8.45 29.03
CA PHE A 16 0.32 -7.74 28.25
C PHE A 16 0.74 -8.48 26.96
N SER A 17 0.45 -9.79 26.87
CA SER A 17 0.77 -10.62 25.69
C SER A 17 -0.23 -10.45 24.55
N VAL A 18 -1.40 -9.85 24.82
CA VAL A 18 -2.36 -9.46 23.78
C VAL A 18 -1.92 -8.11 23.23
N GLY A 19 -0.74 -8.11 22.61
CA GLY A 19 -0.25 -7.01 21.80
C GLY A 19 -1.31 -6.72 20.76
N VAL A 20 -2.03 -5.64 21.00
CA VAL A 20 -3.03 -4.99 20.15
C VAL A 20 -2.63 -5.19 18.70
N LEU A 21 -3.41 -5.99 17.95
CA LEU A 21 -3.45 -5.93 16.50
C LEU A 21 -3.93 -4.52 16.17
N VAL A 22 -3.00 -3.57 16.07
CA VAL A 22 -3.28 -2.23 15.57
C VAL A 22 -3.71 -2.47 14.12
N PRO A 23 -4.98 -2.24 13.74
CA PRO A 23 -5.32 -2.24 12.34
C PRO A 23 -4.46 -1.14 11.71
N MET A 24 -3.55 -1.55 10.83
CA MET A 24 -2.77 -0.61 10.05
C MET A 24 -3.78 0.32 9.39
N ALA A 25 -3.67 1.60 9.70
CA ALA A 25 -4.58 2.65 9.25
C ALA A 25 -5.00 2.39 7.79
N ASP A 26 -6.31 2.50 7.49
CA ASP A 26 -6.85 2.48 6.14
C ASP A 26 -5.96 3.31 5.21
N ALA A 27 -5.05 2.64 4.51
CA ALA A 27 -4.10 3.26 3.61
C ALA A 27 -4.93 3.85 2.48
N LYS A 28 -4.94 5.17 2.36
CA LYS A 28 -5.82 5.82 1.40
C LYS A 28 -5.22 5.64 0.02
N GLU A 29 -5.82 4.82 -0.82
CA GLU A 29 -5.35 4.70 -2.19
C GLU A 29 -5.64 5.98 -2.99
N CYS A 30 -4.62 6.45 -3.70
CA CYS A 30 -4.62 7.62 -4.55
C CYS A 30 -4.15 7.23 -5.95
N TYR A 31 -4.55 8.03 -6.95
CA TYR A 31 -4.11 7.83 -8.32
C TYR A 31 -3.62 9.14 -8.96
N GLN A 32 -2.64 9.03 -9.85
CA GLN A 32 -2.18 10.13 -10.69
C GLN A 32 -2.05 9.69 -12.15
N VAL A 33 -2.62 10.50 -13.04
CA VAL A 33 -2.66 10.26 -14.48
C VAL A 33 -1.48 10.96 -15.17
N HIS A 34 -0.80 10.23 -16.06
CA HIS A 34 0.34 10.68 -16.84
C HIS A 34 0.09 10.44 -18.33
N PHE A 35 -0.44 11.46 -19.00
CA PHE A 35 -0.75 11.44 -20.43
C PHE A 35 0.49 11.48 -21.33
N GLU A 36 1.61 11.95 -20.80
CA GLU A 36 2.91 12.00 -21.44
C GLU A 36 3.60 10.63 -21.49
N ILE A 37 3.08 9.65 -20.74
CA ILE A 37 3.61 8.28 -20.67
C ILE A 37 2.59 7.34 -21.30
N LEU A 38 2.86 6.91 -22.53
CA LEU A 38 2.10 5.84 -23.17
C LEU A 38 2.28 4.53 -22.40
N CYS A 39 1.22 3.72 -22.39
CA CYS A 39 1.08 2.47 -21.66
C CYS A 39 0.63 1.36 -22.63
N GLY A 40 0.96 0.10 -22.34
CA GLY A 40 0.79 -1.05 -23.25
C GLY A 40 1.91 -2.06 -23.07
N GLU A 41 1.84 -3.23 -23.71
CA GLU A 41 2.77 -4.35 -23.45
C GLU A 41 4.27 -3.95 -23.45
N GLN A 42 4.67 -3.03 -24.33
CA GLN A 42 6.05 -2.57 -24.43
C GLN A 42 6.41 -1.40 -23.48
N TYR A 43 5.42 -0.70 -22.93
CA TYR A 43 5.61 0.55 -22.17
C TYR A 43 5.21 0.45 -20.70
N THR A 44 4.43 -0.55 -20.31
CA THR A 44 4.07 -0.83 -18.90
C THR A 44 5.29 -0.90 -17.98
N PRO A 45 6.44 -1.51 -18.36
CA PRO A 45 7.63 -1.48 -17.51
C PRO A 45 8.18 -0.07 -17.25
N LYS A 46 8.11 0.82 -18.26
CA LYS A 46 8.55 2.22 -18.13
C LYS A 46 7.60 3.02 -17.23
N CYS A 47 6.29 2.85 -17.45
CA CYS A 47 5.25 3.43 -16.59
C CYS A 47 5.43 2.98 -15.13
N LEU A 48 5.62 1.68 -14.88
CA LEU A 48 5.86 1.14 -13.54
C LEU A 48 7.14 1.68 -12.90
N ALA A 49 8.25 1.72 -13.65
CA ALA A 49 9.51 2.26 -13.14
C ALA A 49 9.37 3.73 -12.74
N PHE A 50 8.73 4.54 -13.58
CA PHE A 50 8.45 5.94 -13.29
C PHE A 50 7.58 6.11 -12.04
N CYS A 51 6.45 5.39 -11.98
CA CYS A 51 5.53 5.47 -10.84
C CYS A 51 6.19 5.03 -9.53
N LYS A 52 6.98 3.95 -9.55
CA LYS A 52 7.73 3.49 -8.36
C LYS A 52 8.81 4.46 -7.93
N GLN A 53 9.50 5.09 -8.88
CA GLN A 53 10.49 6.11 -8.56
C GLN A 53 9.85 7.33 -7.89
N ARG A 54 8.63 7.69 -8.30
CA ARG A 54 7.94 8.90 -7.82
C ARG A 54 7.17 8.71 -6.52
N PHE A 55 6.41 7.63 -6.39
CA PHE A 55 5.50 7.40 -5.26
C PHE A 55 5.91 6.25 -4.34
N GLY A 56 6.97 5.54 -4.68
CA GLY A 56 7.56 4.49 -3.86
C GLY A 56 7.26 3.06 -4.34
N PRO A 57 7.90 2.06 -3.72
CA PRO A 57 7.94 0.69 -4.23
C PRO A 57 6.59 -0.05 -4.20
N SER A 58 5.65 0.38 -3.36
CA SER A 58 4.28 -0.17 -3.25
C SER A 58 3.36 0.27 -4.39
N THR A 59 3.81 1.20 -5.24
CA THR A 59 3.02 1.74 -6.33
C THR A 59 2.73 0.69 -7.39
N THR A 60 1.48 0.67 -7.87
CA THR A 60 1.03 -0.15 -9.00
C THR A 60 0.66 0.76 -10.18
N VAL A 61 0.47 0.16 -11.35
CA VAL A 61 0.12 0.90 -12.57
C VAL A 61 -1.06 0.30 -13.30
N GLN A 62 -1.83 1.16 -13.93
CA GLN A 62 -2.89 0.80 -14.86
C GLN A 62 -2.68 1.53 -16.18
N CYS A 63 -2.99 0.85 -17.28
CA CYS A 63 -3.06 1.45 -18.60
C CYS A 63 -4.52 1.76 -18.90
N GLN A 64 -4.85 3.00 -19.25
CA GLN A 64 -6.22 3.41 -19.54
C GLN A 64 -6.31 4.07 -20.91
N GLU A 65 -7.35 3.77 -21.67
CA GLU A 65 -7.58 4.39 -22.98
C GLU A 65 -8.17 5.80 -22.85
N SER A 66 -7.81 6.68 -23.79
CA SER A 66 -8.37 8.02 -23.91
C SER A 66 -8.95 8.22 -25.31
N VAL A 67 -10.04 8.97 -25.41
CA VAL A 67 -10.55 9.46 -26.71
C VAL A 67 -9.80 10.70 -27.20
N PHE A 68 -8.93 11.29 -26.37
CA PHE A 68 -8.21 12.53 -26.67
C PHE A 68 -6.74 12.31 -27.07
N ILE A 69 -6.22 11.10 -26.90
CA ILE A 69 -4.81 10.78 -27.10
C ILE A 69 -4.74 9.41 -27.77
N GLU A 70 -3.81 9.26 -28.71
CA GLU A 70 -3.62 8.01 -29.42
C GLU A 70 -2.90 6.99 -28.53
N GLY A 71 -3.64 5.99 -28.05
CA GLY A 71 -3.13 4.87 -27.25
C GLY A 71 -3.41 4.97 -25.74
N PRO A 72 -3.12 3.90 -24.98
CA PRO A 72 -3.34 3.88 -23.54
C PRO A 72 -2.34 4.80 -22.84
N TYR A 73 -2.78 5.53 -21.81
CA TYR A 73 -1.93 6.34 -20.95
C TYR A 73 -1.69 5.67 -19.60
N CYS A 74 -0.63 6.12 -18.91
CA CYS A 74 -0.18 5.57 -17.64
C CYS A 74 -0.96 6.18 -16.46
N VAL A 75 -1.42 5.34 -15.54
CA VAL A 75 -2.01 5.74 -14.25
C VAL A 75 -1.23 5.09 -13.13
N CYS A 76 -0.64 5.90 -12.25
CA CYS A 76 0.06 5.44 -11.05
C CYS A 76 -0.94 5.34 -9.89
N ASN A 77 -1.08 4.17 -9.26
CA ASN A 77 -1.88 3.98 -8.06
C ASN A 77 -0.95 3.75 -6.86
N TYR A 78 -1.05 4.61 -5.85
CA TYR A 78 -0.15 4.63 -4.69
C TYR A 78 -0.90 4.91 -3.39
N VAL A 79 -0.26 4.59 -2.27
CA VAL A 79 -0.79 4.91 -0.94
C VAL A 79 -0.47 6.38 -0.62
N CYS A 80 -1.53 7.15 -0.38
CA CYS A 80 -1.50 8.36 0.44
C CYS A 80 -1.60 7.97 1.93
#